data_AF-A0A2K2RBE0-F1
#
_entry.id   AF-A0A2K2RBE0-F1
#
_cell.length_a   1.000
_cell.length_b   1.000
_cell.length_c   1.000
_cell.angle_alpha   90.00
_cell.angle_beta   90.00
_cell.angle_gamma   90.00
#
_symmetry.space_group_name_H-M   'P 1'
#
loop_
_entity.id
_entity.type
_entity.pdbx_description
1 polymer ?
#
loop_
_entity_poly.entity_id
_entity_poly.type
_entity_poly.pdbx_seq_one_letter_code
_entity_poly.pdbx_strand_id
1 'polypeptide(L)'
;MPSVVGLLEQHELAARRRVDGLREEADRIQAELATAEQEWLKWTIARERVGAVLSAPGGDSADAVAAEQPGRAGLEAGVQASAPVAAKAKSQVPVWREGLARTALSADYQRILAALADRVRLGQGPLTCQEMTVLFGMDVVPARVEALRSKAKRLVSRGWLAEPAPGRFTLARSVSGPDGGS
;
A
#
# COMPACT_ATOMS: atom_id res chain seq x y z
N MET A 1 -54.84 9.92 -7.62
CA MET A 1 -53.97 8.82 -7.16
C MET A 1 -52.74 8.81 -8.05
N PRO A 2 -51.51 8.78 -7.52
CA PRO A 2 -50.31 8.69 -8.35
C PRO A 2 -50.29 7.35 -9.11
N SER A 3 -49.90 7.39 -10.39
CA SER A 3 -49.71 6.19 -11.20
C SER A 3 -48.55 5.37 -10.67
N VAL A 4 -48.62 4.04 -10.80
CA VAL A 4 -47.53 3.09 -10.48
C VAL A 4 -46.23 3.49 -11.18
N VAL A 5 -46.31 3.98 -12.42
CA VAL A 5 -45.16 4.48 -13.19
C VAL A 5 -44.50 5.67 -12.49
N GLY A 6 -45.29 6.63 -12.00
CA GLY A 6 -44.75 7.81 -11.31
C GLY A 6 -44.10 7.48 -9.96
N LEU A 7 -44.57 6.45 -9.25
CA LEU A 7 -43.91 5.95 -8.03
C LEU A 7 -42.56 5.31 -8.36
N LEU A 8 -42.48 4.53 -9.44
CA LEU A 8 -41.22 3.93 -9.90
C LEU A 8 -40.19 4.99 -10.31
N GLU A 9 -40.61 6.02 -11.07
CA GLU A 9 -39.74 7.14 -11.45
C GLU A 9 -39.21 7.90 -10.23
N GLN A 10 -40.03 8.10 -9.20
CA GLN A 10 -39.61 8.72 -7.94
C GLN A 10 -38.57 7.87 -7.20
N HIS A 11 -38.79 6.56 -7.14
CA HIS A 11 -37.83 5.62 -6.56
C HIS A 11 -36.50 5.60 -7.33
N GLU A 12 -36.56 5.59 -8.66
CA GLU A 12 -35.37 5.62 -9.51
C GLU A 12 -34.57 6.91 -9.30
N LEU A 13 -35.24 8.07 -9.29
CA LEU A 13 -34.59 9.35 -9.03
C LEU A 13 -33.97 9.42 -7.62
N ALA A 14 -34.66 8.88 -6.61
CA ALA A 14 -34.13 8.80 -5.25
C ALA A 14 -32.88 7.89 -5.19
N ALA A 15 -32.91 6.75 -5.89
CA ALA A 15 -31.76 5.84 -5.98
C ALA A 15 -30.58 6.50 -6.69
N ARG A 16 -30.80 7.20 -7.81
CA ARG A 16 -29.76 7.94 -8.54
C ARG A 16 -29.11 9.01 -7.66
N ARG A 17 -29.91 9.84 -6.99
CA ARG A 17 -29.38 10.85 -6.04
C ARG A 17 -28.54 10.23 -4.92
N ARG A 18 -28.97 9.08 -4.38
CA ARG A 18 -28.19 8.38 -3.36
C ARG A 18 -26.87 7.87 -3.90
N VAL A 19 -26.85 7.31 -5.11
CA VAL A 19 -25.62 6.85 -5.77
C VAL A 19 -24.67 8.02 -6.02
N ASP A 20 -25.17 9.15 -6.50
CA ASP A 20 -24.33 10.32 -6.78
C ASP A 20 -23.76 10.92 -5.50
N GLY A 21 -24.55 11.03 -4.42
CA GLY A 21 -24.02 11.44 -3.11
C GLY A 21 -22.93 10.50 -2.57
N LEU A 22 -23.11 9.18 -2.72
CA LEU A 22 -22.08 8.21 -2.32
C LEU A 22 -20.79 8.33 -3.16
N ARG A 23 -20.90 8.71 -4.45
CA ARG A 23 -19.73 8.97 -5.31
C ARG A 23 -18.98 10.22 -4.85
N GLU A 24 -19.70 11.30 -4.55
CA GLU A 24 -19.09 12.53 -4.04
C GLU A 24 -18.38 12.30 -2.69
N GLU A 25 -18.98 11.53 -1.78
CA GLU A 25 -18.34 11.13 -0.52
C GLU A 25 -17.10 10.27 -0.76
N ALA A 26 -17.17 9.32 -1.69
CA ALA A 26 -16.02 8.49 -2.04
C ALA A 26 -14.87 9.33 -2.62
N ASP A 27 -15.17 10.29 -3.50
CA ASP A 27 -14.17 11.20 -4.10
C ASP A 27 -13.53 12.10 -3.02
N ARG A 28 -14.32 12.60 -2.06
CA ARG A 28 -13.82 13.35 -0.91
C ARG A 28 -12.85 12.52 -0.07
N ILE A 29 -13.25 11.30 0.33
CA ILE A 29 -12.42 10.40 1.12
C ILE A 29 -11.14 10.02 0.35
N GLN A 30 -11.23 9.83 -0.97
CA GLN A 30 -10.04 9.57 -1.80
C GLN A 30 -9.06 10.75 -1.81
N ALA A 31 -9.55 11.99 -1.84
CA ALA A 31 -8.70 13.17 -1.78
C ALA A 31 -8.01 13.32 -0.41
N GLU A 32 -8.74 13.09 0.68
CA GLU A 32 -8.18 13.08 2.04
C GLU A 32 -7.13 11.97 2.20
N LEU A 33 -7.44 10.77 1.71
CA LEU A 33 -6.50 9.65 1.72
C LEU A 33 -5.23 9.97 0.94
N ALA A 34 -5.36 10.54 -0.26
CA ALA A 34 -4.21 10.93 -1.08
C ALA A 34 -3.31 11.95 -0.36
N THR A 35 -3.90 12.85 0.42
CA THR A 35 -3.17 13.84 1.23
C THR A 35 -2.43 13.16 2.38
N ALA A 36 -3.10 12.29 3.13
CA ALA A 36 -2.51 11.52 4.22
C ALA A 36 -1.36 10.61 3.73
N GLU A 37 -1.53 9.96 2.57
CA GLU A 37 -0.48 9.13 1.95
C GLU A 37 0.76 9.96 1.57
N GLN A 38 0.57 11.18 1.06
CA GLN A 38 1.68 12.09 0.74
C GLN A 38 2.42 12.54 2.00
N GLU A 39 1.71 12.89 3.06
CA GLU A 39 2.33 13.26 4.34
C GLU A 39 3.13 12.09 4.92
N TRP A 40 2.54 10.89 4.93
CA TRP A 40 3.24 9.69 5.36
C TRP A 40 4.50 9.39 4.54
N LEU A 41 4.44 9.57 3.22
CA LEU A 41 5.61 9.40 2.35
C LEU A 41 6.72 10.39 2.70
N LYS A 42 6.39 11.66 2.98
CA LYS A 42 7.37 12.67 3.42
C LYS A 42 8.07 12.24 4.71
N TRP A 43 7.33 11.71 5.68
CA TRP A 43 7.91 11.22 6.94
C TRP A 43 8.79 9.98 6.74
N THR A 44 8.41 9.09 5.83
CA THR A 44 9.21 7.91 5.47
C THR A 44 10.55 8.32 4.87
N ILE A 45 10.54 9.25 3.91
CA ILE A 45 11.76 9.82 3.31
C ILE A 45 12.63 10.51 4.37
N ALA A 46 12.02 11.30 5.26
CA ALA A 46 12.75 11.95 6.35
C ALA A 46 13.44 10.93 7.26
N ARG A 47 12.76 9.83 7.62
CA ARG A 47 13.33 8.75 8.43
C ARG A 47 14.49 8.05 7.73
N GLU A 48 14.36 7.75 6.43
CA GLU A 48 15.44 7.17 5.63
C GLU A 48 16.67 8.10 5.59
N ARG A 49 16.45 9.40 5.41
CA ARG A 49 17.53 10.39 5.41
C ARG A 49 18.24 10.47 6.76
N VAL A 50 17.50 10.46 7.87
CA VAL A 50 18.09 10.39 9.22
C VAL A 50 18.89 9.11 9.39
N GLY A 51 18.35 7.96 8.97
CA GLY A 51 19.07 6.68 9.01
C GLY A 51 20.39 6.71 8.23
N ALA A 52 20.41 7.36 7.07
CA ALA A 52 21.63 7.52 6.29
C ALA A 52 22.70 8.38 6.99
N VAL A 53 22.29 9.46 7.67
CA VAL A 53 23.21 10.29 8.47
C VAL A 53 23.78 9.52 9.65
N LEU A 54 22.95 8.73 10.33
CA LEU A 54 23.37 7.91 11.48
C LEU A 54 24.24 6.71 11.07
N SER A 55 24.07 6.20 9.84
CA SER A 55 24.86 5.08 9.31
C SER A 55 26.11 5.52 8.57
N ALA A 56 26.28 6.82 8.32
CA ALA A 56 27.52 7.36 7.79
C ALA A 56 28.61 7.05 8.84
N PRO A 57 29.71 6.36 8.47
CA PRO A 57 30.78 6.12 9.41
C PRO A 57 31.28 7.48 9.92
N GLY A 58 31.37 7.61 11.25
CA GLY A 58 31.98 8.76 11.90
C GLY A 58 33.44 8.88 11.48
N GLY A 59 33.68 9.52 10.35
CA GLY A 59 35.00 9.98 9.96
C GLY A 59 35.28 11.26 10.72
N ASP A 60 35.81 11.12 11.93
CA ASP A 60 36.36 12.26 12.64
C ASP A 60 37.76 12.58 12.08
N SER A 61 37.85 13.80 11.54
CA SER A 61 38.98 14.74 11.52
C SER A 61 40.39 14.30 11.11
N ALA A 62 40.86 14.79 9.95
CA ALA A 62 41.99 15.74 9.86
C ALA A 62 42.33 16.11 8.40
N ASP A 63 42.50 17.42 8.18
CA ASP A 63 43.22 18.12 7.10
C ASP A 63 42.79 17.98 5.63
N ALA A 64 42.08 19.01 5.16
CA ALA A 64 42.66 19.93 4.17
C ALA A 64 41.83 21.22 4.10
N VAL A 65 42.24 22.21 4.90
CA VAL A 65 41.86 23.60 4.68
C VAL A 65 42.66 24.11 3.47
N ALA A 66 41.98 24.51 2.39
CA ALA A 66 42.55 25.45 1.42
C ALA A 66 41.45 26.20 0.65
N ALA A 67 41.21 27.41 1.14
CA ALA A 67 40.93 28.64 0.38
C ALA A 67 39.58 28.83 -0.34
N GLU A 68 39.14 30.09 -0.22
CA GLU A 68 37.89 30.68 -0.67
C GLU A 68 37.76 30.85 -2.20
N GLN A 69 36.48 31.01 -2.59
CA GLN A 69 35.82 31.44 -3.84
C GLN A 69 36.43 32.69 -4.53
N PRO A 70 35.93 33.22 -5.69
CA PRO A 70 34.82 32.84 -6.60
C PRO A 70 35.18 32.88 -8.12
N GLY A 71 34.31 32.41 -9.01
CA GLY A 71 34.48 32.62 -10.46
C GLY A 71 33.23 32.32 -11.28
N ARG A 72 32.60 33.36 -11.85
CA ARG A 72 31.47 33.28 -12.78
C ARG A 72 31.97 33.05 -14.23
N ALA A 73 31.14 32.28 -14.96
CA ALA A 73 30.89 32.27 -16.41
C ALA A 73 31.78 31.45 -17.36
N GLY A 74 31.10 30.65 -18.21
CA GLY A 74 31.62 30.01 -19.43
C GLY A 74 31.37 28.49 -19.49
N LEU A 75 30.15 28.03 -19.77
CA LEU A 75 29.62 27.54 -21.07
C LEU A 75 29.92 26.06 -21.42
N GLU A 76 28.82 25.36 -21.75
CA GLU A 76 28.67 24.21 -22.66
C GLU A 76 28.73 22.74 -22.17
N ALA A 77 27.53 22.16 -22.24
CA ALA A 77 27.16 20.96 -23.01
C ALA A 77 27.56 19.56 -22.48
N GLY A 78 26.52 18.78 -22.16
CA GLY A 78 26.66 17.33 -22.06
C GLY A 78 25.43 16.59 -21.54
N VAL A 79 24.47 16.31 -22.43
CA VAL A 79 23.65 15.07 -22.44
C VAL A 79 22.64 14.89 -21.29
N GLN A 80 21.41 15.36 -21.50
CA GLN A 80 20.23 14.49 -21.71
C GLN A 80 20.30 13.07 -21.12
N ALA A 81 19.60 12.87 -20.01
CA ALA A 81 18.88 11.61 -19.77
C ALA A 81 17.71 11.85 -18.81
N SER A 82 16.56 12.16 -19.42
CA SER A 82 15.21 11.81 -19.00
C SER A 82 14.89 11.80 -17.50
N ALA A 83 14.23 12.86 -17.05
CA ALA A 83 13.16 12.68 -16.07
C ALA A 83 12.11 11.73 -16.66
N PRO A 84 11.73 10.64 -15.99
CA PRO A 84 10.46 10.02 -16.29
C PRO A 84 9.38 10.82 -15.57
N VAL A 85 8.69 11.64 -16.36
CA VAL A 85 7.30 12.00 -16.07
C VAL A 85 6.49 10.70 -16.02
N ALA A 86 5.65 10.63 -14.98
CA ALA A 86 4.46 9.79 -14.87
C ALA A 86 4.64 8.26 -14.96
N ALA A 87 4.60 7.63 -13.79
CA ALA A 87 3.72 6.48 -13.62
C ALA A 87 3.20 6.46 -12.19
N LYS A 88 1.96 6.93 -12.01
CA LYS A 88 0.97 6.49 -11.00
C LYS A 88 1.56 5.42 -10.05
N ALA A 89 2.08 5.81 -8.89
CA ALA A 89 2.56 4.87 -7.89
C ALA A 89 1.35 4.19 -7.23
N LYS A 90 0.69 3.32 -7.99
CA LYS A 90 -0.30 2.37 -7.52
C LYS A 90 0.39 1.53 -6.46
N SER A 91 0.19 1.85 -5.18
CA SER A 91 0.30 0.93 -4.04
C SER A 91 1.25 -0.25 -4.31
N GLN A 92 2.55 0.05 -4.45
CA GLN A 92 3.53 -0.99 -4.73
C GLN A 92 3.83 -1.68 -3.41
N VAL A 93 3.26 -2.88 -3.23
CA VAL A 93 3.61 -3.81 -2.16
C VAL A 93 5.13 -4.07 -2.23
N PRO A 94 5.98 -3.58 -1.33
CA PRO A 94 7.42 -3.88 -1.34
C PRO A 94 7.67 -5.39 -1.42
N VAL A 95 8.78 -5.80 -2.05
CA VAL A 95 9.21 -7.20 -2.01
C VAL A 95 9.60 -7.55 -0.57
N TRP A 96 9.10 -8.66 -0.04
CA TRP A 96 9.39 -9.09 1.32
C TRP A 96 10.89 -9.36 1.49
N ARG A 97 11.44 -8.90 2.63
CA ARG A 97 12.82 -9.11 3.08
C ARG A 97 12.83 -9.25 4.60
N GLU A 98 13.84 -9.95 5.12
CA GLU A 98 14.07 -10.08 6.54
C GLU A 98 14.27 -8.70 7.20
N GLY A 99 13.66 -8.47 8.36
CA GLY A 99 13.63 -7.16 9.02
C GLY A 99 12.60 -6.15 8.48
N LEU A 100 11.85 -6.48 7.42
CA LEU A 100 10.80 -5.59 6.89
C LEU A 100 9.52 -5.67 7.73
N ALA A 101 9.18 -4.58 8.40
CA ALA A 101 7.99 -4.49 9.24
C ALA A 101 6.69 -4.54 8.40
N ARG A 102 5.65 -5.18 8.94
CA ARG A 102 4.31 -5.24 8.32
C ARG A 102 3.72 -3.84 8.08
N THR A 103 4.13 -2.85 8.87
CA THR A 103 3.75 -1.44 8.74
C THR A 103 4.23 -0.78 7.45
N ALA A 104 5.16 -1.39 6.71
CA ALA A 104 5.59 -0.92 5.39
C ALA A 104 4.53 -1.14 4.29
N LEU A 105 3.49 -1.93 4.58
CA LEU A 105 2.36 -2.17 3.68
C LEU A 105 1.20 -1.20 3.97
N SER A 106 0.32 -0.95 3.01
CA SER A 106 -0.91 -0.20 3.29
C SER A 106 -1.82 -0.97 4.26
N ALA A 107 -2.70 -0.24 4.97
CA ALA A 107 -3.59 -0.79 5.99
C ALA A 107 -4.42 -1.99 5.50
N ASP A 108 -4.83 -1.98 4.23
CA ASP A 108 -5.56 -3.09 3.61
C ASP A 108 -4.74 -4.39 3.52
N TYR A 109 -3.47 -4.30 3.14
CA TYR A 109 -2.59 -5.46 3.09
C TYR A 109 -2.18 -5.91 4.50
N GLN A 110 -2.01 -4.97 5.44
CA GLN A 110 -1.79 -5.29 6.85
C GLN A 110 -2.95 -6.09 7.44
N ARG A 111 -4.19 -5.70 7.15
CA ARG A 111 -5.41 -6.41 7.61
C ARG A 111 -5.45 -7.84 7.06
N ILE A 112 -5.07 -8.04 5.80
CA ILE A 112 -4.92 -9.37 5.19
C ILE A 112 -3.88 -10.22 5.91
N LEU A 113 -2.70 -9.66 6.19
CA LEU A 113 -1.63 -10.37 6.90
C LEU A 113 -2.02 -10.69 8.34
N ALA A 114 -2.72 -9.79 9.04
CA ALA A 114 -3.18 -10.01 10.41
C ALA A 114 -4.17 -11.18 10.48
N ALA A 115 -5.18 -11.22 9.60
CA ALA A 115 -6.14 -12.32 9.55
C ALA A 115 -5.47 -13.68 9.28
N LEU A 116 -4.47 -13.71 8.41
CA LEU A 116 -3.70 -14.92 8.11
C LEU A 116 -2.74 -15.28 9.26
N ALA A 117 -2.14 -14.29 9.94
CA ALA A 117 -1.33 -14.52 11.14
C ALA A 117 -2.15 -15.13 12.27
N ASP A 118 -3.37 -14.65 12.47
CA ASP A 118 -4.30 -15.17 13.46
C ASP A 118 -4.67 -16.62 13.17
N ARG A 119 -4.95 -16.95 11.91
CA ARG A 119 -5.21 -18.34 11.48
C ARG A 119 -4.02 -19.27 11.72
N VAL A 120 -2.80 -18.81 11.41
CA VAL A 120 -1.57 -19.57 11.67
C VAL A 120 -1.36 -19.79 13.17
N ARG A 121 -1.53 -18.74 13.99
CA ARG A 121 -1.44 -18.84 15.46
C ARG A 121 -2.48 -19.81 16.05
N LEU A 122 -3.69 -19.80 15.50
CA LEU A 122 -4.79 -20.67 15.94
C LEU A 122 -4.75 -22.08 15.32
N GLY A 123 -3.77 -22.38 14.44
CA GLY A 123 -3.68 -23.68 13.76
C GLY A 123 -4.82 -23.97 12.79
N GLN A 124 -5.54 -22.94 12.32
CA GLN A 124 -6.79 -23.06 11.55
C GLN A 124 -6.59 -23.21 10.03
N GLY A 125 -5.36 -23.47 9.59
CA GLY A 125 -5.02 -23.72 8.18
C GLY A 125 -5.13 -22.50 7.26
N PRO A 126 -4.91 -22.69 5.94
CA PRO A 126 -4.98 -21.64 4.93
C PRO A 126 -6.39 -21.05 4.76
N LEU A 127 -6.47 -19.78 4.38
CA LEU A 127 -7.72 -19.03 4.23
C LEU A 127 -8.04 -18.77 2.75
N THR A 128 -9.32 -18.88 2.38
CA THR A 128 -9.80 -18.53 1.03
C THR A 128 -10.21 -17.06 0.93
N CYS A 129 -10.24 -16.50 -0.29
CA CYS A 129 -10.71 -15.12 -0.49
C CYS A 129 -12.16 -14.92 -0.04
N GLN A 130 -13.02 -15.95 -0.17
CA GLN A 130 -14.41 -15.88 0.27
C GLN A 130 -14.49 -15.78 1.80
N GLU A 131 -13.75 -16.64 2.51
CA GLU A 131 -13.67 -16.58 3.98
C GLU A 131 -13.08 -15.27 4.48
N MET A 132 -12.08 -14.72 3.80
CA MET A 132 -11.56 -13.39 4.12
C MET A 132 -12.61 -12.29 3.92
N THR A 133 -13.44 -12.40 2.89
CA THR A 133 -14.52 -11.43 2.62
C THR A 133 -15.53 -11.45 3.77
N VAL A 134 -15.90 -12.64 4.25
CA VAL A 134 -16.74 -12.83 5.44
C VAL A 134 -16.06 -12.27 6.69
N LEU A 135 -14.79 -12.59 6.90
CA LEU A 135 -14.01 -12.15 8.07
C LEU A 135 -13.87 -10.63 8.14
N PHE A 136 -13.76 -9.96 6.99
CA PHE A 136 -13.72 -8.51 6.91
C PHE A 136 -15.10 -7.84 6.94
N GLY A 137 -16.19 -8.60 7.15
CA GLY A 137 -17.55 -8.06 7.18
C GLY A 137 -17.97 -7.44 5.85
N MET A 138 -17.39 -7.90 4.74
CA MET A 138 -17.70 -7.43 3.39
C MET A 138 -18.78 -8.28 2.75
N ASP A 139 -19.58 -7.68 1.86
CA ASP A 139 -20.51 -8.44 1.04
C ASP A 139 -19.77 -9.49 0.20
N VAL A 140 -20.25 -10.74 0.24
CA VAL A 140 -19.68 -11.84 -0.55
C VAL A 140 -20.18 -11.75 -1.99
N VAL A 141 -19.76 -10.71 -2.70
CA VAL A 141 -20.03 -10.51 -4.13
C VAL A 141 -18.79 -10.85 -4.95
N PRO A 142 -18.94 -11.41 -6.17
CA PRO A 142 -17.82 -11.84 -7.01
C PRO A 142 -16.75 -10.76 -7.20
N ALA A 143 -17.16 -9.51 -7.37
CA ALA A 143 -16.27 -8.37 -7.52
C ALA A 143 -15.34 -8.15 -6.31
N ARG A 144 -15.86 -8.27 -5.07
CA ARG A 144 -15.06 -8.10 -3.85
C ARG A 144 -14.12 -9.27 -3.61
N VAL A 145 -14.60 -10.49 -3.88
CA VAL A 145 -13.78 -11.70 -3.79
C VAL A 145 -12.62 -11.62 -4.79
N GLU A 146 -12.86 -11.16 -6.01
CA GLU A 146 -11.83 -10.99 -7.05
C GLU A 146 -10.85 -9.87 -6.71
N ALA A 147 -11.33 -8.74 -6.17
CA ALA A 147 -10.47 -7.66 -5.70
C ALA A 147 -9.51 -8.15 -4.61
N LEU A 148 -10.01 -8.98 -3.69
CA LEU A 148 -9.18 -9.55 -2.63
C LEU A 148 -8.22 -10.62 -3.16
N ARG A 149 -8.66 -11.44 -4.11
CA ARG A 149 -7.80 -12.40 -4.83
C ARG A 149 -6.64 -11.71 -5.52
N SER A 150 -6.91 -10.61 -6.22
CA SER A 150 -5.89 -9.80 -6.88
C SER A 150 -4.88 -9.20 -5.87
N LYS A 151 -5.35 -8.73 -4.70
CA LYS A 151 -4.48 -8.24 -3.62
C LYS A 151 -3.64 -9.37 -3.00
N ALA A 152 -4.24 -10.52 -2.74
CA ALA A 152 -3.56 -11.68 -2.17
C ALA A 152 -2.50 -12.24 -3.12
N LYS A 153 -2.82 -12.41 -4.41
CA LYS A 153 -1.87 -12.83 -5.45
C LYS A 153 -0.68 -11.87 -5.54
N ARG A 154 -0.90 -10.55 -5.42
CA ARG A 154 0.18 -9.57 -5.39
C ARG A 154 1.10 -9.75 -4.18
N LEU A 155 0.54 -10.03 -3.00
CA LEU A 155 1.33 -10.33 -1.81
C LEU A 155 2.11 -11.65 -1.97
N VAL A 156 1.55 -12.66 -2.64
CA VAL A 156 2.26 -13.90 -2.99
C VAL A 156 3.44 -13.63 -3.92
N SER A 157 3.24 -12.89 -5.01
CA SER A 157 4.32 -12.54 -5.94
C SER A 157 5.45 -11.73 -5.30
N ARG A 158 5.17 -11.07 -4.17
CA ARG A 158 6.14 -10.26 -3.41
C ARG A 158 6.71 -11.01 -2.20
N GLY A 159 6.36 -12.28 -1.98
CA GLY A 159 6.93 -13.11 -0.92
C GLY A 159 6.32 -12.90 0.48
N TRP A 160 5.21 -12.17 0.58
CA TRP A 160 4.51 -11.96 1.86
C TRP A 160 3.57 -13.11 2.22
N LEU A 161 2.95 -13.70 1.21
CA LEU A 161 2.01 -14.81 1.34
C LEU A 161 2.50 -16.03 0.56
N ALA A 162 2.05 -17.20 0.98
CA ALA A 162 2.18 -18.45 0.24
C ALA A 162 0.80 -18.95 -0.18
N GLU A 163 0.73 -19.59 -1.35
CA GLU A 163 -0.49 -20.22 -1.86
C GLU A 163 -0.28 -21.74 -1.92
N PRO A 164 -0.54 -22.47 -0.82
CA PRO A 164 -0.35 -23.93 -0.79
C PRO A 164 -1.29 -24.69 -1.73
N ALA A 165 -2.44 -24.11 -2.08
CA ALA A 165 -3.38 -24.66 -3.05
C ALA A 165 -4.09 -23.51 -3.79
N PRO A 166 -4.58 -23.72 -5.03
CA PRO A 166 -5.23 -22.68 -5.81
C PRO A 166 -6.34 -21.97 -5.01
N GLY A 167 -6.18 -20.66 -4.79
CA GLY A 167 -7.15 -19.83 -4.06
C GLY A 167 -7.16 -20.00 -2.54
N ARG A 168 -6.19 -20.74 -1.97
CA ARG A 168 -5.95 -20.82 -0.52
C ARG A 168 -4.64 -20.11 -0.18
N PHE A 169 -4.71 -19.12 0.69
CA PHE A 169 -3.57 -18.30 1.07
C PHE A 169 -3.18 -18.55 2.52
N THR A 170 -1.89 -18.55 2.80
CA THR A 170 -1.32 -18.58 4.15
C THR A 170 -0.15 -17.62 4.21
N LEU A 171 0.31 -17.27 5.41
CA LEU A 171 1.53 -16.48 5.54
C LEU A 171 2.72 -17.24 4.96
N ALA A 172 3.62 -16.52 4.27
CA ALA A 172 4.87 -17.12 3.84
C ALA A 172 5.67 -17.58 5.06
N ARG A 173 6.33 -18.74 4.98
CA ARG A 173 7.12 -19.31 6.09
C ARG A 173 8.18 -18.33 6.61
N SER A 174 8.70 -17.49 5.72
CA SER A 174 9.67 -16.44 6.01
C SER A 174 9.07 -15.26 6.79
N VAL A 175 7.76 -15.03 6.68
CA VAL A 175 6.98 -14.03 7.45
C VAL A 175 6.42 -14.61 8.75
N SER A 176 6.27 -15.94 8.83
CA SER A 176 5.74 -16.68 9.98
C SER A 176 6.81 -17.18 10.96
N GLY A 177 8.10 -17.02 10.65
CA GLY A 177 9.19 -17.47 11.52
C GLY A 177 9.18 -16.73 12.87
N PRO A 178 9.46 -17.43 13.98
CA PRO A 178 9.76 -16.78 15.25
C PRO A 178 11.13 -16.10 15.15
N ASP A 179 11.12 -14.78 15.30
CA ASP A 179 12.24 -13.88 15.62
C ASP A 179 13.46 -13.79 14.69
N GLY A 180 13.84 -12.54 14.43
CA GLY A 180 15.20 -12.13 14.10
C GLY A 180 15.48 -10.80 14.78
N GLY A 181 15.87 -10.84 16.06
CA GLY A 181 16.35 -9.68 16.81
C GLY A 181 16.25 -9.83 18.33
N SER A 182 17.21 -10.56 18.92
CA SER A 182 17.72 -10.24 20.27
C SER A 182 18.49 -8.92 20.24
#